data_AF-A0AAV3GSV2-F1
#
_entry.id   AF-A0AAV3GSV2-F1
#
_cell.length_a   1.000
_cell.length_b   1.000
_cell.length_c   1.000
_cell.angle_alpha   90.00
_cell.angle_beta   90.00
_cell.angle_gamma   90.00
#
_symmetry.space_group_name_H-M   'P 1'
#
loop_
_entity.id
_entity.type
_entity.pdbx_description
1 polymer ?
#
loop_
_entity_poly.entity_id
_entity_poly.type
_entity_poly.pdbx_seq_one_letter_code
_entity_poly.pdbx_strand_id
1 'polypeptide(L)' 'MPIAIGNKRLPVTLDEKRQKELQQLKQKYGKSESKIMCIALDLLIAQEKAGFDVPALKK' A
#
# COMPACT_ATOMS: atom_id res chain seq x y z
N MET A 1 19.20 10.21 2.61
CA MET A 1 18.12 11.08 3.14
C MET A 1 17.66 10.55 4.49
N PRO A 2 17.84 11.33 5.57
CA PRO A 2 17.35 10.94 6.89
C PRO A 2 15.82 10.89 6.86
N ILE A 3 15.28 9.88 7.53
CA ILE A 3 13.83 9.71 7.71
C ILE A 3 13.37 10.79 8.69
N ALA A 4 12.27 11.49 8.41
CA ALA A 4 11.68 12.39 9.40
C ALA A 4 11.35 11.57 10.66
N ILE A 5 11.74 12.10 11.83
CA ILE A 5 11.58 11.42 13.13
C ILE A 5 10.11 10.99 13.28
N GLY A 6 9.89 9.67 13.45
CA GLY A 6 8.56 9.07 13.60
C GLY A 6 8.10 8.20 12.41
N ASN A 7 8.70 8.31 11.23
CA ASN A 7 8.30 7.50 10.09
C ASN A 7 8.94 6.09 10.13
N LYS A 8 8.11 5.04 10.04
CA LYS A 8 8.57 3.65 9.92
C LYS A 8 8.73 3.25 8.45
N ARG A 9 9.87 2.67 8.08
CA ARG A 9 10.05 2.01 6.77
C ARG A 9 9.67 0.54 6.85
N LEU A 10 8.94 0.06 5.86
CA LEU A 10 8.57 -1.34 5.72
C LEU A 10 9.18 -1.88 4.41
N PRO A 11 10.06 -2.88 4.46
CA PRO A 11 10.43 -3.63 3.28
C PRO A 11 9.24 -4.52 2.88
N VAL A 12 8.84 -4.46 1.61
CA VAL A 12 7.72 -5.26 1.07
C VAL A 12 8.22 -6.05 -0.13
N THR A 13 7.94 -7.36 -0.14
CA THR A 13 8.19 -8.21 -1.29
C THR A 13 6.93 -8.27 -2.15
N LEU A 14 7.07 -7.89 -3.41
CA LEU A 14 6.00 -7.95 -4.41
C LEU A 14 6.35 -9.04 -5.43
N ASP A 15 5.41 -9.93 -5.72
CA ASP A 15 5.51 -10.83 -6.88
C ASP A 15 5.45 -10.04 -8.19
N GLU A 16 5.84 -10.69 -9.30
CA GLU A 16 5.93 -10.04 -10.62
C GLU A 16 4.61 -9.42 -11.08
N LYS A 17 3.46 -10.02 -10.72
CA LYS A 17 2.15 -9.49 -11.10
C LYS A 17 1.87 -8.20 -10.33
N ARG A 18 2.07 -8.20 -9.01
CA ARG A 18 1.90 -7.01 -8.16
C ARG A 18 2.86 -5.88 -8.56
N GLN A 19 4.08 -6.19 -8.97
CA GLN A 19 5.02 -5.19 -9.49
C GLN A 19 4.49 -4.51 -10.76
N LYS A 20 3.98 -5.29 -11.73
CA LYS A 20 3.41 -4.75 -12.98
C LYS A 20 2.19 -3.88 -12.70
N GLU A 21 1.28 -4.33 -11.85
CA GLU A 21 0.08 -3.56 -11.49
C GLU A 21 0.43 -2.26 -10.74
N LEU A 22 1.40 -2.30 -9.82
CA LEU A 22 1.85 -1.11 -9.11
C LEU A 22 2.50 -0.08 -10.06
N GLN A 23 3.27 -0.54 -11.04
CA GLN A 23 3.86 0.31 -12.08
C GLN A 23 2.78 0.96 -12.97
N GLN A 24 1.72 0.22 -13.30
CA GLN A 24 0.57 0.77 -14.03
C GLN A 24 -0.18 1.84 -13.22
N LEU A 25 -0.40 1.60 -11.92
CA LEU A 25 -1.04 2.58 -11.03
C LEU A 25 -0.21 3.86 -10.91
N LYS A 26 1.12 3.72 -10.79
CA LYS A 26 2.06 4.85 -10.82
C LYS A 26 1.93 5.68 -12.08
N GLN A 27 1.91 5.04 -13.25
CA GLN A 27 1.73 5.73 -14.54
C GLN A 27 0.37 6.41 -14.64
N LYS A 28 -0.70 5.70 -14.24
CA LYS A 28 -2.08 6.21 -14.31
C LYS A 28 -2.31 7.45 -13.44
N TYR A 29 -1.78 7.46 -12.21
CA TYR A 29 -2.08 8.52 -11.23
C TYR A 29 -0.93 9.51 -11.02
N GLY A 30 0.22 9.31 -11.66
CA GLY A 30 1.40 10.16 -11.50
C GLY A 30 1.90 10.25 -10.06
N LYS A 31 1.71 9.19 -9.26
CA LYS A 31 2.14 9.12 -7.85
C LYS A 31 3.27 8.12 -7.66
N SER A 32 4.12 8.34 -6.66
CA SER A 32 5.15 7.37 -6.30
C SER A 32 4.53 6.08 -5.76
N GLU A 33 5.23 4.96 -5.97
CA GLU A 33 4.81 3.64 -5.48
C GLU A 33 4.59 3.63 -3.98
N SER A 34 5.50 4.25 -3.21
CA SER A 34 5.35 4.39 -1.76
C SER A 34 4.06 5.13 -1.38
N LYS A 35 3.69 6.18 -2.11
CA LYS A 35 2.45 6.93 -1.84
C LYS A 35 1.21 6.11 -2.18
N ILE A 36 1.25 5.32 -3.25
CA ILE A 36 0.17 4.40 -3.62
C ILE A 36 0.00 3.33 -2.53
N MET A 37 1.11 2.76 -2.03
CA MET A 37 1.08 1.77 -0.95
C MET A 37 0.55 2.35 0.37
N CYS A 38 0.89 3.59 0.72
CA CYS A 38 0.30 4.27 1.88
C CYS A 38 -1.23 4.43 1.72
N ILE A 39 -1.70 4.85 0.55
CA ILE A 39 -3.14 4.98 0.27
C ILE A 39 -3.83 3.61 0.36
N ALA A 40 -3.20 2.55 -0.16
CA ALA A 40 -3.74 1.19 -0.05
C ALA A 40 -3.90 0.76 1.42
N LEU A 41 -2.95 1.11 2.28
CA LEU A 41 -3.04 0.86 3.72
C LEU A 41 -4.15 1.69 4.37
N ASP A 42 -4.28 2.97 4.02
CA ASP A 42 -5.35 3.84 4.54
C ASP A 42 -6.74 3.28 4.16
N LEU A 43 -6.89 2.79 2.93
CA LEU A 43 -8.12 2.15 2.47
C LEU A 43 -8.42 0.86 3.22
N LEU A 44 -7.40 0.03 3.49
CA LEU A 44 -7.55 -1.20 4.27
C LEU A 44 -8.02 -0.89 5.70
N ILE A 45 -7.43 0.12 6.35
CA ILE A 45 -7.85 0.58 7.68
C ILE A 45 -9.29 1.11 7.65
N ALA A 46 -9.65 1.87 6.61
CA ALA A 46 -11.02 2.38 6.46
C ALA A 46 -12.03 1.24 6.25
N GLN A 47 -11.68 0.21 5.48
CA GLN A 47 -12.50 -0.98 5.29
C GLN A 47 -12.75 -1.71 6.61
N GLU A 48 -11.69 -1.93 7.40
CA GLU A 48 -11.78 -2.57 8.71
C GLU A 48 -12.67 -1.77 9.67
N LYS A 49 -12.49 -0.44 9.73
CA LYS A 49 -13.32 0.46 10.56
C LYS A 49 -14.79 0.50 10.13
N ALA A 50 -15.07 0.33 8.85
CA ALA A 50 -16.42 0.26 8.32
C ALA A 50 -17.06 -1.14 8.49
N GLY A 51 -16.35 -2.10 9.09
CA GLY A 51 -16.84 -3.45 9.34
C GLY A 51 -16.87 -4.33 8.09
N PHE A 52 -16.14 -3.96 7.02
CA PHE A 52 -15.98 -4.85 5.88
C PHE A 52 -15.14 -6.05 6.27
N ASP A 53 -15.56 -7.23 5.80
CA ASP A 53 -14.74 -8.41 5.93
C ASP A 53 -13.52 -8.31 5.02
N VAL A 54 -12.34 -8.61 5.57
CA VAL A 54 -11.09 -8.74 4.81
C VAL A 54 -10.58 -10.18 4.97
N PRO A 55 -11.11 -11.15 4.19
CA PRO A 55 -10.76 -12.56 4.33
C PRO A 55 -9.27 -12.85 4.18
N ALA A 56 -8.57 -12.04 3.38
CA ALA A 56 -7.13 -12.18 3.16
C ALA A 56 -6.27 -11.91 4.42
N LEU A 57 -6.84 -11.30 5.46
CA LEU A 57 -6.20 -11.08 6.76
C LEU A 57 -6.65 -12.10 7.82
N LYS A 58 -7.66 -12.92 7.53
CA LYS A 58 -8.09 -13.99 8.43
C LYS A 58 -7.18 -15.21 8.24
N LYS A 59 -6.82 -15.85 9.36
CA LYS A 59 -6.03 -17.09 9.39
C LYS A 59 -6.79 -18.27 8.82
#